data_AF-A0A381E605-F1
#
_entry.id   AF-A0A381E605-F1
#
_cell.length_a   1.000
_cell.length_b   1.000
_cell.length_c   1.000
_cell.angle_alpha   90.00
_cell.angle_beta   90.00
_cell.angle_gamma   90.00
#
_symmetry.space_group_name_H-M   'P 1'
#
loop_
_entity.id
_entity.type
_entity.pdbx_description
1 polymer ?
#
loop_
_entity_poly.entity_id
_entity_poly.type
_entity_poly.pdbx_seq_one_letter_code
_entity_poly.pdbx_strand_id
1 'polypeptide(L)'
;MFDLVTFDDYLSELTQVIGFVPHSELNDKEEDAILGITFLRGIDIYDPRIGKEEAIKLLRDNSHIYDKYKIFFPFIKLPELNADVSK
;
A
#
# COMPACT_ATOMS: atom_id res chain seq x y z
N MET A 1 26.68 5.99 -7.01
CA MET A 1 25.41 5.85 -7.77
C MET A 1 25.41 4.66 -8.75
N PHE A 2 26.43 3.79 -8.69
CA PHE A 2 26.45 2.49 -9.40
C PHE A 2 26.19 1.30 -8.45
N ASP A 3 26.39 1.50 -7.15
CA ASP A 3 26.34 0.45 -6.13
C ASP A 3 24.95 -0.20 -5.99
N LEU A 4 23.88 0.53 -6.34
CA LEU A 4 22.52 -0.01 -6.35
C LEU A 4 22.22 -0.88 -7.58
N VAL A 5 22.86 -0.60 -8.72
CA VAL A 5 22.66 -1.33 -9.99
C VAL A 5 23.34 -2.69 -9.94
N THR A 6 24.45 -2.78 -9.21
CA THR A 6 25.21 -4.02 -9.00
C THR A 6 24.97 -4.64 -7.61
N PHE A 7 23.91 -4.23 -6.91
CA PHE A 7 23.59 -4.74 -5.59
C PHE A 7 23.16 -6.21 -5.67
N ASP A 8 23.91 -7.08 -4.99
CA ASP A 8 23.69 -8.54 -4.95
C ASP A 8 23.89 -9.07 -3.53
N ASP A 9 23.30 -8.38 -2.55
CA ASP A 9 23.37 -8.72 -1.12
C ASP A 9 21.97 -8.74 -0.49
N TYR A 10 21.86 -9.02 0.80
CA TYR A 10 20.59 -9.11 1.52
C TYR A 10 19.85 -7.77 1.51
N LEU A 11 18.51 -7.80 1.41
CA LEU A 11 17.67 -6.59 1.44
C LEU A 11 17.89 -5.71 2.67
N SER A 12 18.34 -6.27 3.80
CA SER A 12 18.73 -5.48 4.98
C SER A 12 19.92 -4.56 4.74
N GLU A 13 20.89 -5.01 3.92
CA GLU A 13 22.10 -4.27 3.56
C GLU A 13 21.82 -3.16 2.53
N LEU A 14 20.66 -3.19 1.86
CA LEU A 14 20.24 -2.16 0.92
C LEU A 14 20.26 -0.77 1.55
N THR A 15 19.87 -0.69 2.83
CA THR A 15 19.85 0.56 3.62
C THR A 15 21.22 1.22 3.74
N GLN A 16 22.30 0.43 3.72
CA GLN A 16 23.67 0.93 3.72
C GLN A 16 24.05 1.55 2.37
N VAL A 17 23.50 1.02 1.28
CA VAL A 17 23.74 1.53 -0.09
C VAL A 17 22.94 2.81 -0.36
N ILE A 18 21.66 2.85 0.05
CA ILE A 18 20.81 4.04 -0.13
C ILE A 18 21.08 5.13 0.91
N GLY A 19 21.74 4.80 2.03
CA GLY A 19 22.17 5.74 3.06
C GLY A 19 21.08 6.23 4.01
N PHE A 20 19.88 5.64 3.96
CA PHE A 20 18.79 5.89 4.90
C PHE A 20 17.89 4.65 5.04
N VAL A 21 17.18 4.57 6.15
CA VAL A 21 16.17 3.51 6.35
C VAL A 21 14.82 4.09 5.97
N PRO A 22 14.15 3.60 4.90
CA PRO A 22 12.80 4.03 4.58
C PRO A 22 11.87 3.58 5.71
N HIS A 23 11.30 4.56 6.40
CA HIS A 23 10.26 4.33 7.40
C HIS A 23 8.99 5.00 6.90
N SER A 24 7.88 4.25 6.87
CA SER A 24 6.58 4.88 6.65
C SER A 24 6.14 5.55 7.95
N GLU A 25 5.82 6.84 7.90
CA GLU A 25 5.18 7.56 9.01
C GLU A 25 3.68 7.16 9.19
N LEU A 26 3.28 6.01 8.64
CA LEU A 26 1.91 5.52 8.70
C LEU A 26 1.66 4.86 10.05
N ASN A 27 0.49 5.10 10.61
CA ASN A 27 0.02 4.33 11.77
C ASN A 27 -0.64 3.01 11.33
N ASP A 28 -0.89 2.11 12.29
CA ASP A 28 -1.48 0.78 12.02
C ASP A 28 -2.76 0.82 11.17
N LYS A 29 -3.65 1.80 11.42
CA LYS A 29 -4.89 1.95 10.65
C LYS A 29 -4.65 2.41 9.22
N GLU A 30 -3.63 3.23 9.02
CA GLU A 30 -3.22 3.68 7.70
C GLU A 30 -2.52 2.55 6.92
N GLU A 31 -1.73 1.72 7.59
CA GLU A 31 -1.20 0.50 6.95
C GLU A 31 -2.34 -0.43 6.52
N ASP A 32 -3.32 -0.63 7.38
CA ASP A 32 -4.47 -1.49 7.11
C ASP A 32 -5.39 -0.90 6.03
N ALA A 33 -5.45 0.43 5.88
CA ALA A 33 -6.11 1.09 4.76
C ALA A 33 -5.46 0.74 3.41
N ILE A 34 -4.15 0.45 3.36
CA ILE A 34 -3.48 -0.03 2.14
C ILE A 34 -4.03 -1.39 1.71
N LEU A 35 -4.38 -2.28 2.66
CA LEU A 35 -5.07 -3.53 2.33
C LEU A 35 -6.42 -3.27 1.64
N GLY A 36 -7.12 -2.19 2.04
CA GLY A 36 -8.34 -1.73 1.39
C GLY A 36 -8.15 -1.46 -0.11
N ILE A 37 -6.99 -0.90 -0.51
CA ILE A 37 -6.66 -0.68 -1.93
C ILE A 37 -6.52 -2.02 -2.66
N THR A 38 -5.83 -2.98 -2.05
CA THR A 38 -5.65 -4.31 -2.63
C THR A 38 -6.99 -5.02 -2.83
N PHE A 39 -7.88 -4.97 -1.83
CA PHE A 39 -9.22 -5.52 -1.95
C PHE A 39 -10.10 -4.78 -2.98
N LEU A 40 -10.01 -3.45 -3.07
CA LEU A 40 -10.70 -2.68 -4.12
C LEU A 40 -10.25 -3.10 -5.52
N ARG A 41 -9.01 -3.51 -5.67
CA ARG A 41 -8.47 -4.03 -6.94
C ARG A 41 -8.93 -5.45 -7.25
N GLY A 42 -9.70 -6.09 -6.37
CA GLY A 42 -10.16 -7.46 -6.52
C GLY A 42 -9.03 -8.50 -6.41
N ILE A 43 -7.94 -8.15 -5.73
CA ILE A 43 -6.82 -9.06 -5.50
C ILE A 43 -7.12 -9.88 -4.24
N ASP A 44 -7.02 -11.20 -4.38
CA ASP A 44 -7.12 -12.12 -3.26
C ASP A 44 -5.81 -12.13 -2.46
N ILE A 45 -5.90 -11.92 -1.15
CA ILE A 45 -4.76 -11.83 -0.24
C ILE A 45 -4.81 -13.06 0.65
N TYR A 46 -3.73 -13.84 0.66
CA TYR A 46 -3.61 -14.95 1.58
C TYR A 46 -3.41 -14.45 3.02
N ASP A 47 -4.31 -14.86 3.92
CA ASP A 47 -4.30 -14.55 5.36
C ASP A 47 -4.11 -13.05 5.68
N PRO A 48 -5.07 -12.18 5.29
CA PRO A 48 -4.95 -10.75 5.53
C PRO A 48 -5.09 -10.45 7.03
N ARG A 49 -4.32 -9.45 7.52
CA ARG A 49 -4.36 -9.02 8.93
C ARG A 49 -5.77 -8.65 9.42
N ILE A 50 -6.57 -8.09 8.52
CA ILE A 50 -7.97 -7.70 8.74
C ILE A 50 -8.85 -8.09 7.54
N GLY A 51 -10.15 -8.16 7.76
CA GLY A 51 -11.11 -8.52 6.71
C GLY A 51 -11.30 -7.43 5.65
N LYS A 52 -11.79 -7.83 4.46
CA LYS A 52 -12.08 -6.93 3.32
C LYS A 52 -12.94 -5.73 3.70
N GLU A 53 -14.05 -5.96 4.38
CA GLU A 53 -15.01 -4.90 4.74
C GLU A 53 -14.38 -3.88 5.69
N GLU A 54 -13.63 -4.36 6.67
CA GLU A 54 -12.91 -3.51 7.63
C GLU A 54 -11.81 -2.70 6.95
N ALA A 55 -11.02 -3.33 6.07
CA ALA A 55 -9.96 -2.66 5.32
C ALA A 55 -10.50 -1.56 4.39
N ILE A 56 -11.63 -1.81 3.73
CA ILE A 56 -12.28 -0.79 2.88
C ILE A 56 -12.86 0.34 3.74
N LYS A 57 -13.41 0.03 4.93
CA LYS A 57 -13.86 1.05 5.86
C LYS A 57 -12.69 1.93 6.33
N LEU A 58 -11.57 1.34 6.71
CA LEU A 58 -10.37 2.08 7.11
C LEU A 58 -9.83 2.92 5.95
N LEU A 59 -9.89 2.44 4.71
CA LEU A 59 -9.53 3.24 3.54
C LEU A 59 -10.48 4.44 3.32
N ARG A 60 -11.77 4.29 3.61
CA ARG A 60 -12.72 5.43 3.59
C ARG A 60 -12.40 6.45 4.67
N ASP A 61 -12.11 5.99 5.89
CA ASP A 61 -11.77 6.84 7.02
C ASP A 61 -10.42 7.56 6.81
N ASN A 62 -9.53 6.98 6.00
CA ASN A 62 -8.21 7.52 5.63
C ASN A 62 -8.11 7.80 4.13
N SER A 63 -9.06 8.57 3.58
CA SER A 63 -9.19 8.82 2.14
C SER A 63 -7.95 9.45 1.49
N HIS A 64 -7.09 10.12 2.27
CA HIS A 64 -5.81 10.65 1.77
C HIS A 64 -4.89 9.57 1.21
N ILE A 65 -5.00 8.33 1.68
CA ILE A 65 -4.23 7.19 1.18
C ILE A 65 -4.72 6.78 -0.22
N TYR A 66 -6.04 6.76 -0.42
CA TYR A 66 -6.65 6.51 -1.73
C TYR A 66 -6.24 7.59 -2.74
N ASP A 67 -6.31 8.86 -2.34
CA ASP A 67 -5.92 9.98 -3.20
C ASP A 67 -4.43 9.94 -3.55
N LYS A 68 -3.57 9.70 -2.55
CA LYS A 68 -2.13 9.53 -2.74
C LYS A 68 -1.85 8.38 -3.70
N TYR A 69 -2.49 7.23 -3.55
CA TYR A 69 -2.32 6.11 -4.45
C TYR A 69 -2.67 6.48 -5.90
N LYS A 70 -3.77 7.19 -6.15
CA LYS A 70 -4.15 7.63 -7.50
C LYS A 70 -3.13 8.60 -8.11
N ILE A 71 -2.50 9.45 -7.30
CA ILE A 71 -1.45 10.37 -7.75
C ILE A 71 -0.16 9.62 -8.09
N PHE A 72 0.27 8.70 -7.22
CA PHE A 72 1.53 7.96 -7.40
C PHE A 72 1.43 6.86 -8.47
N PHE A 73 0.26 6.25 -8.63
CA PHE A 73 -0.01 5.18 -9.60
C PHE A 73 -1.14 5.56 -10.57
N PRO A 74 -0.97 6.64 -11.37
CA PRO A 74 -2.04 7.15 -12.24
C PRO A 74 -2.44 6.18 -13.36
N PHE A 75 -1.64 5.14 -13.58
CA PHE A 75 -1.88 4.09 -14.57
C PHE A 75 -2.70 2.91 -14.02
N ILE A 76 -2.91 2.82 -12.70
CA ILE A 76 -3.73 1.77 -12.08
C ILE A 76 -5.15 2.32 -11.89
N LYS A 77 -6.11 1.73 -12.60
CA LYS A 77 -7.54 2.07 -12.43
C LYS A 77 -8.05 1.47 -11.13
N LEU A 78 -8.52 2.34 -10.23
CA LEU A 78 -9.22 1.95 -9.01
C LEU A 78 -10.73 2.15 -9.14
N PRO A 79 -11.57 1.24 -8.61
CA PRO A 79 -12.98 1.50 -8.43
C PRO A 79 -13.22 2.68 -7.48
N GLU A 80 -14.36 3.34 -7.64
CA GLU A 80 -14.75 4.43 -6.74
C GLU A 80 -14.93 3.92 -5.32
N LEU A 81 -14.26 4.57 -4.36
CA LEU A 81 -14.18 4.15 -2.96
C LEU A 81 -15.57 4.07 -2.28
N ASN A 82 -16.51 4.91 -2.72
CA ASN A 82 -17.88 5.00 -2.21
C ASN A 82 -18.88 4.16 -3.00
N ALA A 83 -18.47 3.42 -4.04
CA ALA A 83 -19.36 2.47 -4.68
C ALA A 83 -19.74 1.37 -3.67
N ASP A 84 -21.00 0.92 -3.71
CA ASP A 84 -21.46 -0.18 -2.89
C ASP A 84 -20.59 -1.42 -3.16
N VAL A 85 -19.91 -1.90 -2.13
CA VAL A 85 -19.02 -3.08 -2.21
C VAL A 85 -19.83 -4.39 -2.18
N SER A 86 -21.16 -4.29 -2.25
CA SER A 86 -22.09 -5.41 -2.32
C SER A 86 -22.08 -6.01 -3.73
N LYS A 87 -21.11 -6.88 -4.02
CA LYS A 87 -21.23 -7.91 -5.05
C LYS A 87 -20.34 -9.11 -4.74
#